data_AF-A0A841R577-F1
#
_entry.id   AF-A0A841R577-F1
#
_cell.length_a   1.000
_cell.length_b   1.000
_cell.length_c   1.000
_cell.angle_alpha   90.00
_cell.angle_beta   90.00
_cell.angle_gamma   90.00
#
_symmetry.space_group_name_H-M   'P 1'
#
loop_
_entity.id
_entity.type
_entity.pdbx_description
1 polymer ?
#
loop_
_entity_poly.entity_id
_entity_poly.type
_entity_poly.pdbx_seq_one_letter_code
_entity_poly.pdbx_strand_id
1 'polypeptide(L)'
;MGRIMLKEINEIIHGVAEAMTRLADAWWVKSAFSAIGGAAVCLIQIKHIQVLGVFILLVLIDLTTKWSAITYQMLIEKGAKPENISGADKWLAIPVAFAEKRITSRFCRKGFIYKVITYTIATAAGFCWDFMTGAGFAVNLVWLYLGASEFLSILENMRDGGNVAMGHFLDLVKDKIEKRVKL
;
A
#
# COMPACT_ATOMS: atom_id res chain seq x y z
N MET A 1 -13.87 22.55 25.46
CA MET A 1 -14.55 21.61 24.55
C MET A 1 -14.33 21.97 23.07
N GLY A 2 -14.71 23.18 22.61
CA GLY A 2 -14.59 23.56 21.18
C GLY A 2 -13.17 23.51 20.57
N ARG A 3 -12.12 23.92 21.30
CA ARG A 3 -10.73 23.84 20.82
C ARG A 3 -10.17 22.41 20.67
N ILE A 4 -10.72 21.45 21.41
CA ILE A 4 -10.30 20.04 21.35
C ILE A 4 -10.96 19.39 20.14
N MET A 5 -12.28 19.60 19.97
CA MET A 5 -13.04 19.15 18.79
C MET A 5 -12.43 19.69 17.48
N LEU A 6 -12.03 20.96 17.43
CA LEU A 6 -11.39 21.54 16.25
C LEU A 6 -10.03 20.91 15.94
N LYS A 7 -9.25 20.52 16.96
CA LYS A 7 -7.97 19.83 16.77
C LYS A 7 -8.17 18.44 16.19
N GLU A 8 -9.12 17.68 16.74
CA GLU A 8 -9.43 16.33 16.25
C GLU A 8 -9.99 16.37 14.82
N ILE A 9 -10.89 17.31 14.53
CA ILE A 9 -11.42 17.50 13.17
C ILE A 9 -10.28 17.85 12.19
N ASN A 10 -9.36 18.74 12.57
CA ASN A 10 -8.26 19.12 11.69
C ASN A 10 -7.28 17.96 11.46
N GLU A 11 -6.99 17.15 12.48
CA GLU A 11 -6.18 15.92 12.34
C GLU A 11 -6.85 14.91 11.40
N ILE A 12 -8.18 14.74 11.49
CA ILE A 12 -8.93 13.88 10.60
C ILE A 12 -8.89 14.42 9.16
N ILE A 13 -9.13 15.72 8.96
CA ILE A 13 -9.11 16.34 7.63
C ILE A 13 -7.73 16.18 6.99
N HIS A 14 -6.66 16.46 7.73
CA HIS A 14 -5.30 16.25 7.24
C HIS A 14 -5.03 14.77 6.92
N GLY A 15 -5.47 13.84 7.77
CA GLY A 15 -5.34 12.41 7.51
C GLY A 15 -6.09 11.94 6.27
N VAL A 16 -7.29 12.49 6.02
CA VAL A 16 -8.07 12.22 4.81
C VAL A 16 -7.41 12.84 3.58
N ALA A 17 -6.94 14.07 3.67
CA ALA A 17 -6.23 14.73 2.57
C ALA A 17 -4.97 13.95 2.17
N GLU A 18 -4.16 13.52 3.15
CA GLU A 18 -2.98 12.70 2.91
C GLU A 18 -3.35 11.34 2.29
N ALA A 19 -4.40 10.69 2.79
CA ALA A 19 -4.91 9.46 2.19
C ALA A 19 -5.34 9.66 0.73
N MET A 20 -5.96 10.80 0.41
CA MET A 20 -6.39 11.13 -0.95
C MET A 20 -5.21 11.40 -1.87
N THR A 21 -4.21 12.16 -1.42
CA THR A 21 -2.97 12.36 -2.17
C THR A 21 -2.29 11.03 -2.46
N ARG A 22 -2.15 10.16 -1.45
CA ARG A 22 -1.54 8.84 -1.61
C ARG A 22 -2.31 7.95 -2.55
N LEU A 23 -3.63 8.04 -2.60
CA LEU A 23 -4.43 7.31 -3.59
C LEU A 23 -4.22 7.88 -5.00
N ALA A 24 -4.24 9.19 -5.17
CA ALA A 24 -4.05 9.87 -6.45
C ALA A 24 -2.62 9.74 -7.02
N ASP A 25 -1.62 9.50 -6.15
CA ASP A 25 -0.25 9.27 -6.59
C ASP A 25 -0.15 8.03 -7.49
N ALA A 26 0.60 8.16 -8.59
CA ALA A 26 0.76 7.11 -9.59
C ALA A 26 -0.59 6.47 -10.03
N TRP A 27 -1.66 7.29 -10.11
CA TRP A 27 -3.01 6.79 -10.38
C TRP A 27 -3.10 5.93 -11.65
N TRP A 28 -2.33 6.28 -12.68
CA TRP A 28 -2.28 5.55 -13.95
C TRP A 28 -1.67 4.14 -13.80
N VAL A 29 -0.64 3.97 -12.94
CA VAL A 29 -0.07 2.64 -12.61
C VAL A 29 -1.13 1.80 -11.91
N LYS A 30 -1.76 2.39 -10.90
CA LYS A 30 -2.76 1.72 -10.07
C LYS A 30 -3.97 1.30 -10.88
N SER A 31 -4.44 2.15 -11.78
CA SER A 31 -5.51 1.81 -12.73
C SER A 31 -5.13 0.66 -13.65
N ALA A 32 -3.89 0.61 -14.16
CA ALA A 32 -3.42 -0.48 -15.00
C ALA A 32 -3.35 -1.82 -14.22
N PHE A 33 -2.79 -1.81 -13.01
CA PHE A 33 -2.78 -3.01 -12.15
C PHE A 33 -4.19 -3.42 -11.74
N SER A 34 -5.08 -2.48 -11.47
CA SER A 34 -6.49 -2.73 -11.19
C SER A 34 -7.19 -3.42 -12.36
N ALA A 35 -6.93 -3.00 -13.60
CA ALA A 35 -7.48 -3.63 -14.80
C ALA A 35 -6.97 -5.07 -14.98
N ILE A 36 -5.66 -5.29 -14.79
CA ILE A 36 -5.05 -6.63 -14.85
C ILE A 36 -5.60 -7.52 -13.72
N GLY A 37 -5.69 -6.98 -12.50
CA GLY A 37 -6.26 -7.67 -11.35
C GLY A 37 -7.72 -8.04 -11.55
N GLY A 38 -8.52 -7.15 -12.14
CA GLY A 38 -9.92 -7.41 -12.50
C GLY A 38 -10.05 -8.56 -13.50
N ALA A 39 -9.21 -8.60 -14.52
CA ALA A 39 -9.16 -9.71 -15.47
C ALA A 39 -8.80 -11.03 -14.77
N ALA A 40 -7.81 -11.02 -13.87
CA ALA A 40 -7.43 -12.20 -13.10
C ALA A 40 -8.56 -12.70 -12.18
N VAL A 41 -9.26 -11.80 -11.48
CA VAL A 41 -10.41 -12.16 -10.63
C VAL A 41 -11.54 -12.76 -11.46
N CYS A 42 -11.80 -12.23 -12.66
CA CYS A 42 -12.79 -12.78 -13.58
C CYS A 42 -12.44 -14.23 -13.99
N LEU A 43 -11.17 -14.51 -14.25
CA LEU A 43 -10.70 -15.86 -14.61
C LEU A 43 -10.73 -16.84 -13.44
N ILE A 44 -10.45 -16.38 -12.22
CA ILE A 44 -10.32 -17.25 -11.03
C ILE A 44 -11.67 -17.42 -10.29
N GLN A 45 -12.69 -16.61 -10.60
CA GLN A 45 -14.04 -16.68 -10.00
C GLN A 45 -14.04 -16.68 -8.46
N ILE A 46 -13.21 -15.82 -7.88
CA ILE A 46 -13.07 -15.68 -6.42
C ILE A 46 -14.36 -15.14 -5.81
N LYS A 47 -14.87 -15.75 -4.73
CA LYS A 47 -16.08 -15.29 -4.01
C LYS A 47 -15.80 -14.01 -3.23
N HIS A 48 -16.82 -13.15 -3.03
CA HIS A 48 -16.70 -11.87 -2.31
C HIS A 48 -16.03 -11.94 -0.92
N ILE A 49 -16.27 -13.02 -0.14
CA ILE A 49 -15.61 -13.22 1.17
C ILE A 49 -14.10 -13.43 1.06
N GLN A 50 -13.63 -14.01 -0.04
CA GLN A 50 -12.21 -14.24 -0.27
C GLN A 50 -11.47 -12.94 -0.63
N VAL A 51 -12.16 -11.94 -1.19
CA VAL A 51 -11.57 -10.62 -1.50
C VAL A 51 -11.11 -9.89 -0.24
N LEU A 52 -11.90 -9.95 0.84
CA LEU A 52 -11.50 -9.41 2.14
C LEU A 52 -10.26 -10.15 2.69
N GLY A 53 -10.21 -11.48 2.54
CA GLY A 53 -9.07 -12.30 2.95
C GLY A 53 -7.78 -11.93 2.19
N VAL A 54 -7.87 -11.82 0.86
CA VAL A 54 -6.75 -11.37 0.01
C VAL A 54 -6.27 -9.98 0.42
N PHE A 55 -7.20 -9.08 0.75
CA PHE A 55 -6.85 -7.74 1.17
C PHE A 55 -6.10 -7.72 2.52
N ILE A 56 -6.58 -8.45 3.53
CA ILE A 56 -5.88 -8.56 4.82
C ILE A 56 -4.48 -9.14 4.61
N LEU A 57 -4.34 -10.15 3.75
CA LEU A 57 -3.05 -10.73 3.40
C LEU A 57 -2.13 -9.70 2.73
N LEU A 58 -2.63 -8.89 1.79
CA LEU A 58 -1.85 -7.82 1.17
C LEU A 58 -1.34 -6.81 2.20
N VAL A 59 -2.16 -6.40 3.16
CA VAL A 59 -1.73 -5.48 4.23
C VAL A 59 -0.65 -6.11 5.11
N LEU A 60 -0.75 -7.40 5.42
CA LEU A 60 0.28 -8.12 6.18
C LEU A 60 1.59 -8.26 5.39
N ILE A 61 1.50 -8.55 4.08
CA ILE A 61 2.67 -8.61 3.20
C ILE A 61 3.33 -7.23 3.08
N ASP A 62 2.55 -6.16 3.00
CA ASP A 62 3.09 -4.80 3.00
C ASP A 62 3.83 -4.48 4.29
N LEU A 63 3.24 -4.81 5.45
CA LEU A 63 3.91 -4.62 6.74
C LEU A 63 5.23 -5.39 6.84
N THR A 64 5.25 -6.65 6.37
CA THR A 64 6.46 -7.47 6.42
C THR A 64 7.54 -7.00 5.44
N THR A 65 7.16 -6.60 4.22
CA THR A 65 8.11 -6.02 3.25
C THR A 65 8.65 -4.67 3.72
N LYS A 66 7.82 -3.86 4.40
CA LYS A 66 8.26 -2.62 5.03
C LYS A 66 9.25 -2.84 6.17
N TRP A 67 9.06 -3.87 6.99
CA TRP A 67 10.04 -4.22 8.02
C TRP A 67 11.37 -4.63 7.41
N SER A 68 11.34 -5.44 6.34
CA SER A 68 12.54 -5.81 5.58
C SER A 68 13.25 -4.59 4.97
N ALA A 69 12.49 -3.60 4.48
CA ALA A 69 13.05 -2.35 3.99
C ALA A 69 13.78 -1.55 5.08
N ILE A 70 13.15 -1.41 6.25
CA ILE A 70 13.71 -0.68 7.39
C ILE A 70 14.97 -1.37 7.90
N THR A 71 14.97 -2.70 8.02
CA THR A 71 16.14 -3.43 8.52
C THR A 71 17.29 -3.40 7.54
N TYR A 72 17.01 -3.46 6.24
CA TYR A 72 18.02 -3.26 5.21
C TYR A 72 18.69 -1.89 5.31
N GLN A 73 17.90 -0.82 5.41
CA GLN A 73 18.44 0.54 5.59
C GLN A 73 19.26 0.67 6.87
N MET A 74 18.78 0.10 7.98
CA MET A 74 19.50 0.08 9.26
C MET A 74 20.85 -0.65 9.15
N LEU A 75 20.91 -1.77 8.43
CA LEU A 75 22.17 -2.51 8.23
C LEU A 75 23.18 -1.69 7.42
N ILE A 76 22.72 -1.00 6.36
CA ILE A 76 23.57 -0.09 5.58
C ILE A 76 24.09 1.06 6.45
N GLU A 77 23.22 1.69 7.24
CA GLU A 77 23.61 2.77 8.16
C GLU A 77 24.66 2.33 9.18
N LYS A 78 24.65 1.05 9.57
CA LYS A 78 25.63 0.43 10.47
C LYS A 78 26.94 0.01 9.76
N GLY A 79 27.07 0.29 8.47
CA GLY A 79 28.28 0.02 7.69
C GLY A 79 28.29 -1.32 6.94
N ALA A 80 27.17 -2.05 6.90
CA ALA A 80 27.08 -3.24 6.07
C ALA A 80 27.06 -2.87 4.59
N LYS A 81 27.90 -3.52 3.77
CA LYS A 81 27.89 -3.31 2.33
C LYS A 81 26.66 -4.00 1.71
N PRO A 82 25.96 -3.37 0.74
CA PRO A 82 24.78 -3.95 0.08
C PRO A 82 24.99 -5.37 -0.47
N GLU A 83 26.19 -5.65 -0.98
CA GLU A 83 26.65 -6.92 -1.55
C GLU A 83 26.76 -8.05 -0.52
N ASN A 84 26.90 -7.71 0.77
CA ASN A 84 27.05 -8.68 1.87
C ASN A 84 25.75 -8.90 2.66
N ILE A 85 24.65 -8.22 2.31
CA ILE A 85 23.37 -8.36 3.01
C ILE A 85 22.54 -9.44 2.31
N SER A 86 22.52 -10.63 2.89
CA SER A 86 21.63 -11.71 2.46
C SER A 86 20.17 -11.37 2.74
N GLY A 87 19.25 -12.01 2.01
CA GLY A 87 17.82 -11.91 2.29
C GLY A 87 17.49 -12.32 3.74
N ALA A 88 18.19 -13.32 4.29
CA ALA A 88 18.00 -13.78 5.67
C ALA A 88 18.44 -12.74 6.72
N ASP A 89 19.50 -11.98 6.45
CA ASP A 89 20.05 -11.00 7.39
C ASP A 89 19.04 -9.89 7.70
N LYS A 90 18.23 -9.52 6.69
CA LYS A 90 17.15 -8.52 6.84
C LYS A 90 16.10 -8.99 7.85
N TRP A 91 15.76 -10.28 7.84
CA TRP A 91 14.77 -10.86 8.75
C TRP A 91 15.35 -11.06 10.16
N LEU A 92 16.60 -11.52 10.25
CA LEU A 92 17.31 -11.69 11.52
C LEU A 92 17.56 -10.35 12.23
N ALA A 93 17.67 -9.25 11.49
CA ALA A 93 17.86 -7.92 12.03
C ALA A 93 16.56 -7.25 12.53
N ILE A 94 15.37 -7.84 12.31
CA ILE A 94 14.08 -7.27 12.75
C ILE A 94 14.04 -7.04 14.28
N PRO A 95 14.41 -8.00 15.13
CA PRO A 95 14.44 -7.78 16.59
C PRO A 95 15.37 -6.63 16.99
N VAL A 96 16.50 -6.46 16.29
CA VAL A 96 17.44 -5.35 16.52
C VAL A 96 16.82 -4.01 16.13
N ALA A 97 16.09 -3.95 15.01
CA ALA A 97 15.36 -2.76 14.57
C ALA A 97 14.22 -2.37 15.54
N PHE A 98 13.60 -3.35 16.21
CA PHE A 98 12.66 -3.10 17.31
C PHE A 98 13.38 -2.56 18.56
N ALA A 99 14.53 -3.14 18.93
CA ALA A 99 15.32 -2.68 20.07
C ALA A 99 15.81 -1.23 19.89
N GLU A 100 16.18 -0.86 18.67
CA GLU A 100 16.59 0.51 18.29
C GLU A 100 15.42 1.48 18.09
N LYS A 101 14.18 1.03 18.32
CA LYS A 101 12.94 1.80 18.13
C LYS A 101 12.73 2.34 16.71
N ARG A 102 13.45 1.81 15.71
CA ARG A 102 13.21 2.12 14.29
C ARG A 102 11.88 1.56 13.82
N ILE A 103 11.48 0.42 14.38
CA ILE A 103 10.13 -0.14 14.24
C ILE A 103 9.39 0.06 15.57
N THR A 104 8.63 1.15 15.68
CA THR A 104 7.83 1.43 16.88
C THR A 104 6.36 1.02 16.66
N SER A 105 5.70 0.47 17.68
CA SER A 105 4.26 0.13 17.62
C SER A 105 3.38 1.31 17.16
N ARG A 106 3.68 2.54 17.60
CA ARG A 106 3.01 3.76 17.12
C ARG A 106 3.15 3.97 15.61
N PHE A 107 4.31 3.67 15.04
CA PHE A 107 4.55 3.81 13.61
C PHE A 107 3.75 2.79 12.81
N CYS A 108 3.80 1.51 13.21
CA CYS A 108 2.99 0.45 12.58
C CYS A 108 1.49 0.72 12.70
N ARG A 109 1.04 1.16 13.88
CA ARG A 109 -0.36 1.51 14.13
C ARG A 109 -0.81 2.69 13.28
N LYS A 110 -0.02 3.76 13.17
CA LYS A 110 -0.37 4.91 12.31
C LYS A 110 -0.54 4.46 10.85
N GLY A 111 0.45 3.76 10.30
CA GLY A 111 0.38 3.24 8.92
C GLY A 111 -0.84 2.34 8.69
N PHE A 112 -1.13 1.43 9.62
CA PHE A 112 -2.30 0.56 9.56
C PHE A 112 -3.63 1.34 9.63
N ILE A 113 -3.76 2.28 10.57
CA ILE A 113 -4.98 3.09 10.71
C ILE A 113 -5.25 3.90 9.45
N TYR A 114 -4.23 4.50 8.84
CA TYR A 114 -4.41 5.24 7.58
C TYR A 114 -4.95 4.35 6.48
N LYS A 115 -4.45 3.11 6.34
CA LYS A 115 -4.98 2.14 5.37
C LYS A 115 -6.43 1.78 5.66
N VAL A 116 -6.77 1.46 6.91
CA VAL A 116 -8.15 1.12 7.28
C VAL A 116 -9.10 2.28 6.98
N ILE A 117 -8.77 3.50 7.38
CA ILE A 117 -9.59 4.68 7.11
C ILE A 117 -9.77 4.89 5.61
N THR A 118 -8.68 4.80 4.83
CA THR A 118 -8.71 4.96 3.37
C THR A 118 -9.65 3.94 2.74
N TYR A 119 -9.55 2.68 3.16
CA TYR A 119 -10.40 1.61 2.69
C TYR A 119 -11.87 1.81 3.05
N THR A 120 -12.16 2.17 4.30
CA THR A 120 -13.52 2.38 4.77
C THR A 120 -14.19 3.52 4.01
N ILE A 121 -13.51 4.66 3.85
CA ILE A 121 -14.05 5.82 3.16
C ILE A 121 -14.25 5.53 1.67
N ALA A 122 -13.25 4.96 1.00
CA ALA A 122 -13.33 4.65 -0.43
C ALA A 122 -14.42 3.60 -0.72
N THR A 123 -14.51 2.55 0.10
CA THR A 123 -15.54 1.51 -0.03
C THR A 123 -16.92 2.09 0.24
N ALA A 124 -17.08 2.93 1.27
CA ALA A 124 -18.35 3.60 1.56
C ALA A 124 -18.78 4.51 0.39
N ALA A 125 -17.84 5.25 -0.22
CA ALA A 125 -18.12 6.08 -1.39
C ALA A 125 -18.59 5.23 -2.59
N GLY A 126 -17.90 4.12 -2.88
CA GLY A 126 -18.30 3.17 -3.93
C GLY A 126 -19.67 2.55 -3.68
N PHE A 127 -19.95 2.17 -2.43
CA PHE A 127 -21.26 1.65 -2.03
C PHE A 127 -22.37 2.68 -2.18
N CYS A 128 -22.17 3.92 -1.72
CA CYS A 128 -23.14 5.00 -1.90
C CYS A 128 -23.44 5.25 -3.38
N TRP A 129 -22.41 5.24 -4.24
CA TRP A 129 -22.59 5.35 -5.68
C TRP A 129 -23.44 4.20 -6.25
N ASP A 130 -23.10 2.96 -5.92
CA ASP A 130 -23.84 1.79 -6.39
C ASP A 130 -25.29 1.80 -5.89
N PHE A 131 -25.53 2.22 -4.65
CA PHE A 131 -26.86 2.36 -4.07
C PHE A 131 -27.70 3.44 -4.78
N MET A 132 -27.10 4.59 -5.09
CA MET A 132 -27.79 5.71 -5.75
C MET A 132 -28.07 5.44 -7.23
N THR A 133 -27.17 4.74 -7.92
CA THR A 133 -27.24 4.53 -9.38
C THR A 133 -27.85 3.19 -9.77
N GLY A 134 -27.92 2.23 -8.84
CA GLY A 134 -28.31 0.84 -9.13
C GLY A 134 -27.28 0.06 -9.96
N ALA A 135 -26.08 0.61 -10.16
CA ALA A 135 -25.10 0.06 -11.10
C ALA A 135 -24.39 -1.21 -10.58
N GLY A 136 -24.13 -1.29 -9.27
CA GLY A 136 -23.59 -2.48 -8.60
C GLY A 136 -22.14 -2.86 -8.96
N PHE A 137 -21.37 -1.97 -9.60
CA PHE A 137 -19.99 -2.26 -10.03
C PHE A 137 -18.94 -1.33 -9.42
N ALA A 138 -19.33 -0.16 -8.89
CA ALA A 138 -18.38 0.85 -8.41
C ALA A 138 -17.58 0.36 -7.20
N VAL A 139 -18.21 -0.36 -6.27
CA VAL A 139 -17.53 -0.95 -5.11
C VAL A 139 -16.44 -1.95 -5.54
N ASN A 140 -16.68 -2.72 -6.60
CA ASN A 140 -15.71 -3.68 -7.12
C ASN A 140 -14.51 -2.98 -7.75
N LEU A 141 -14.75 -1.89 -8.50
CA LEU A 141 -13.66 -1.06 -9.04
C LEU A 141 -12.82 -0.43 -7.94
N VAL A 142 -13.47 0.09 -6.89
CA VAL A 142 -12.77 0.63 -5.72
C VAL A 142 -11.86 -0.43 -5.11
N TRP A 143 -12.36 -1.64 -4.88
CA TRP A 143 -11.54 -2.72 -4.29
C TRP A 143 -10.35 -3.12 -5.15
N LEU A 144 -10.54 -3.22 -6.46
CA LEU A 144 -9.44 -3.51 -7.39
C LEU A 144 -8.38 -2.40 -7.38
N TYR A 145 -8.82 -1.13 -7.36
CA TYR A 145 -7.92 0.02 -7.31
C TYR A 145 -7.13 0.09 -6.01
N LEU A 146 -7.80 -0.14 -4.88
CA LEU A 146 -7.12 -0.15 -3.59
C LEU A 146 -6.12 -1.31 -3.47
N GLY A 147 -6.50 -2.50 -3.97
CA GLY A 147 -5.58 -3.64 -4.06
C GLY A 147 -4.34 -3.35 -4.91
N ALA A 148 -4.50 -2.65 -6.04
CA ALA A 148 -3.40 -2.17 -6.85
C ALA A 148 -2.50 -1.15 -6.12
N SER A 149 -3.10 -0.26 -5.30
CA SER A 149 -2.35 0.69 -4.49
C SER A 149 -1.50 -0.01 -3.41
N GLU A 150 -2.03 -1.04 -2.77
CA GLU A 150 -1.30 -1.85 -1.79
C GLU A 150 -0.19 -2.68 -2.44
N PHE A 151 -0.48 -3.28 -3.59
CA PHE A 151 0.54 -3.99 -4.36
C PHE A 151 1.70 -3.07 -4.74
N LEU A 152 1.41 -1.83 -5.18
CA LEU A 152 2.45 -0.85 -5.49
C LEU A 152 3.30 -0.52 -4.24
N SER A 153 2.67 -0.34 -3.08
CA SER A 153 3.37 -0.12 -1.80
C SER A 153 4.31 -1.28 -1.44
N ILE A 154 3.89 -2.53 -1.65
CA ILE A 154 4.73 -3.73 -1.45
C ILE A 154 5.97 -3.68 -2.36
N LEU A 155 5.77 -3.38 -3.65
CA LEU A 155 6.87 -3.31 -4.61
C LEU A 155 7.86 -2.20 -4.23
N GLU A 156 7.36 -1.04 -3.79
CA GLU A 156 8.19 0.09 -3.34
C GLU A 156 8.98 -0.28 -2.09
N ASN A 157 8.36 -0.93 -1.10
CA ASN A 157 9.05 -1.46 0.08
C ASN A 157 10.12 -2.50 -0.31
N MET A 158 9.84 -3.39 -1.27
CA MET A 158 10.82 -4.37 -1.74
C MET A 158 12.02 -3.72 -2.45
N ARG A 159 11.78 -2.70 -3.28
CA ARG A 159 12.85 -1.89 -3.89
C ARG A 159 13.70 -1.23 -2.81
N ASP A 160 13.06 -0.57 -1.86
CA ASP A 160 13.75 0.15 -0.78
C ASP A 160 14.47 -0.81 0.19
N GLY A 161 14.03 -2.07 0.25
CA GLY A 161 14.73 -3.18 0.90
C GLY A 161 15.88 -3.78 0.10
N GLY A 162 16.39 -3.08 -0.92
CA GLY A 162 17.59 -3.48 -1.66
C GLY A 162 17.33 -4.50 -2.77
N ASN A 163 16.07 -4.76 -3.15
CA ASN A 163 15.79 -5.61 -4.30
C ASN A 163 15.87 -4.80 -5.59
N VAL A 164 17.08 -4.70 -6.16
CA VAL A 164 17.40 -3.91 -7.36
C VAL A 164 16.51 -4.30 -8.55
N ALA A 165 16.22 -5.60 -8.72
CA ALA A 165 15.32 -6.08 -9.76
C ALA A 165 13.90 -5.50 -9.64
N MET A 166 13.40 -5.29 -8.41
CA MET A 166 12.08 -4.72 -8.19
C MET A 166 12.05 -3.22 -8.50
N GLY A 167 13.14 -2.51 -8.23
CA GLY A 167 13.31 -1.13 -8.65
C GLY A 167 13.21 -0.98 -10.17
N HIS A 168 14.02 -1.76 -10.91
CA HIS A 168 13.97 -1.75 -12.37
C HIS A 168 12.61 -2.17 -12.93
N PHE A 169 11.97 -3.18 -12.34
CA PHE A 169 10.62 -3.58 -12.75
C PHE A 169 9.62 -2.45 -12.57
N LEU A 170 9.63 -1.79 -11.41
CA LEU A 170 8.75 -0.66 -11.13
C LEU A 170 8.97 0.49 -12.11
N ASP A 171 10.22 0.84 -12.38
CA ASP A 171 10.55 1.94 -13.30
C ASP A 171 10.12 1.59 -14.73
N LEU A 172 10.34 0.36 -15.18
CA LEU A 172 9.91 -0.11 -16.51
C LEU A 172 8.38 -0.12 -16.66
N VAL A 173 7.66 -0.60 -15.63
CA VAL A 173 6.19 -0.58 -15.63
C VAL A 173 5.69 0.86 -15.64
N LYS A 174 6.31 1.72 -14.83
CA LYS A 174 6.00 3.15 -14.75
C LYS A 174 6.16 3.81 -16.13
N ASP A 175 7.34 3.70 -16.71
CA ASP A 175 7.66 4.28 -18.03
C ASP A 175 6.74 3.76 -19.14
N LYS A 176 6.44 2.45 -19.13
CA LYS A 176 5.65 1.83 -20.19
C LYS A 176 4.19 2.27 -20.15
N ILE A 177 3.59 2.37 -18.96
CA ILE A 177 2.21 2.84 -18.83
C ILE A 177 2.15 4.35 -19.07
N GLU A 178 3.11 5.12 -18.56
CA GLU A 178 3.15 6.57 -18.79
C GLU A 178 3.19 6.90 -20.28
N LYS A 179 4.05 6.22 -21.05
CA LYS A 179 4.11 6.36 -22.51
C LYS A 179 2.80 6.02 -23.20
N ARG A 180 2.01 5.08 -22.67
CA ARG A 180 0.73 4.65 -23.27
C ARG A 180 -0.45 5.54 -22.87
N VAL A 181 -0.35 6.25 -21.75
CA VAL A 181 -1.40 7.16 -21.25
C VAL A 181 -1.20 8.60 -21.76
N LYS A 182 0.04 9.00 -22.05
CA LYS A 182 0.37 10.34 -22.59
C LYS A 182 0.44 10.41 -24.13
N LEU A 183 0.14 9.31 -24.83
CA LEU A 183 -0.10 9.26 -26.28
C LEU A 183 -1.59 9.47 -26.56
#